data_AF-A0A1Q6LEU9-F1
#
_entry.id   AF-A0A1Q6LEU9-F1
#
_cell.length_a   1.000
_cell.length_b   1.000
_cell.length_c   1.000
_cell.angle_alpha   90.00
_cell.angle_beta   90.00
_cell.angle_gamma   90.00
#
_symmetry.space_group_name_H-M   'P 1'
#
loop_
_entity.id
_entity.type
_entity.pdbx_description
1 polymer ?
#
loop_
_entity_poly.entity_id
_entity_poly.type
_entity_poly.pdbx_seq_one_letter_code
_entity_poly.pdbx_strand_id
1 'polypeptide(L)'
;MEGEEERSEESGSFSKASIPKRIAIVAAGAIVNIIFGIIVYFILMSCIGMYVGTEDTIINHIKFAGEETGQLFISLFDSIKQLFTGKIGVDQMMGPVGISEVVAKTNGIQEFIYLLSVISISLGVTNLLPIPALDGGKILILIIEAIRRKPLNEKFEINIQLLGFSLLIALSIYITYHDIVRIF
;
A
#
# COMPACT_ATOMS: atom_id res chain seq x y z
N MET A 1 -15.77 -15.39 -34.22
CA MET A 1 -14.50 -15.73 -33.56
C MET A 1 -14.82 -15.83 -32.09
N GLU A 2 -15.28 -17.01 -31.70
CA GLU A 2 -15.71 -17.36 -30.34
C GLU A 2 -14.52 -18.00 -29.63
N GLY A 3 -13.88 -17.31 -28.70
CA GLY A 3 -12.66 -17.86 -28.08
C GLY A 3 -12.06 -17.14 -26.88
N GLU A 4 -12.80 -16.28 -26.16
CA GLU A 4 -12.22 -15.57 -25.00
C GLU A 4 -13.12 -15.56 -23.74
N GLU A 5 -14.03 -16.53 -23.56
CA GLU A 5 -14.81 -16.67 -22.30
C GLU A 5 -14.65 -18.01 -21.58
N GLU A 6 -13.64 -18.83 -21.93
CA GLU A 6 -13.27 -19.98 -21.10
C GLU A 6 -12.29 -19.55 -20.01
N ARG A 7 -12.88 -19.12 -18.89
CA ARG A 7 -12.25 -19.04 -17.56
C ARG A 7 -11.27 -20.21 -17.41
N SER A 8 -9.95 -19.92 -17.37
CA SER A 8 -8.93 -20.97 -17.45
C SER A 8 -9.24 -22.13 -16.49
N GLU A 9 -9.43 -23.33 -17.06
CA GLU A 9 -9.87 -24.51 -16.32
C GLU A 9 -8.77 -25.11 -15.42
N GLU A 10 -7.61 -24.46 -15.30
CA GLU A 10 -6.47 -24.99 -14.55
C GLU A 10 -6.77 -25.21 -13.06
N SER A 11 -6.32 -26.38 -12.56
CA SER A 11 -6.38 -26.80 -11.16
C SER A 11 -5.48 -25.91 -10.30
N GLY A 12 -6.03 -24.77 -9.90
CA GLY A 12 -5.33 -23.74 -9.10
C GLY A 12 -5.91 -22.33 -9.26
N SER A 13 -6.83 -22.11 -10.21
CA SER A 13 -7.39 -20.80 -10.53
C SER A 13 -8.03 -20.10 -9.33
N PHE A 14 -7.66 -18.84 -9.10
CA PHE A 14 -8.23 -17.91 -8.10
C PHE A 14 -9.77 -17.92 -8.09
N SER A 15 -10.36 -18.15 -9.26
CA SER A 15 -11.80 -18.15 -9.51
C SER A 15 -12.56 -19.35 -8.92
N LYS A 16 -11.86 -20.46 -8.62
CA LYS A 16 -12.41 -21.67 -7.97
C LYS A 16 -12.22 -21.68 -6.44
N ALA A 17 -11.43 -20.75 -5.90
CA ALA A 17 -11.14 -20.68 -4.47
C ALA A 17 -12.34 -20.16 -3.67
N SER A 18 -12.46 -20.58 -2.40
CA SER A 18 -13.47 -20.03 -1.48
C SER A 18 -13.28 -18.53 -1.28
N ILE A 19 -14.37 -17.79 -1.03
CA ILE A 19 -14.32 -16.33 -0.85
C ILE A 19 -13.28 -15.91 0.22
N PRO A 20 -13.15 -16.57 1.38
CA PRO A 20 -12.10 -16.24 2.35
C PRO A 20 -10.69 -16.41 1.78
N LYS A 21 -10.45 -17.45 0.96
CA LYS A 21 -9.16 -17.67 0.31
C LYS A 21 -8.89 -16.62 -0.77
N ARG A 22 -9.90 -16.20 -1.53
CA ARG A 22 -9.79 -15.08 -2.49
C ARG A 22 -9.44 -13.77 -1.78
N ILE A 23 -10.11 -13.46 -0.66
CA ILE A 23 -9.80 -12.29 0.17
C ILE A 23 -8.37 -12.36 0.69
N ALA A 24 -7.94 -13.50 1.22
CA ALA A 24 -6.57 -13.68 1.73
C ALA A 24 -5.52 -13.47 0.63
N ILE A 25 -5.75 -14.00 -0.58
CA ILE A 25 -4.83 -13.81 -1.72
C ILE A 25 -4.71 -12.33 -2.09
N VAL A 26 -5.83 -11.60 -2.15
CA VAL A 26 -5.82 -10.17 -2.49
C VAL A 26 -5.18 -9.35 -1.37
N ALA A 27 -5.52 -9.62 -0.11
CA ALA A 27 -4.96 -8.94 1.05
C ALA A 27 -3.44 -9.18 1.18
N ALA A 28 -2.95 -10.36 0.78
CA ALA A 28 -1.53 -10.68 0.81
C ALA A 28 -0.68 -9.69 -0.01
N GLY A 29 -1.19 -9.17 -1.13
CA GLY A 29 -0.48 -8.17 -1.94
C GLY A 29 -0.14 -6.91 -1.12
N ALA A 30 -1.15 -6.29 -0.54
CA ALA A 30 -0.98 -5.11 0.30
C ALA A 30 -0.19 -5.40 1.59
N ILE A 31 -0.44 -6.54 2.24
CA ILE A 31 0.25 -6.95 3.48
C ILE A 31 1.75 -7.15 3.23
N VAL A 32 2.14 -7.77 2.11
CA VAL A 32 3.56 -7.98 1.76
C VAL A 32 4.28 -6.64 1.62
N ASN A 33 3.67 -5.61 1.03
CA ASN A 33 4.27 -4.29 0.93
C ASN A 33 4.50 -3.63 2.30
N ILE A 34 3.55 -3.76 3.22
CA ILE A 34 3.69 -3.24 4.60
C ILE A 34 4.80 -4.00 5.33
N ILE A 35 4.79 -5.33 5.28
CA ILE A 35 5.80 -6.18 5.92
C ILE A 35 7.19 -5.87 5.35
N PHE A 36 7.31 -5.79 4.03
CA PHE A 36 8.58 -5.48 3.38
C PHE A 36 9.13 -4.14 3.86
N GLY A 37 8.31 -3.08 3.87
CA GLY A 37 8.77 -1.78 4.33
C GLY A 37 9.13 -1.77 5.82
N ILE A 38 8.38 -2.46 6.68
CA ILE A 38 8.72 -2.62 8.10
C ILE A 38 10.06 -3.35 8.29
N ILE A 39 10.29 -4.44 7.54
CA ILE A 39 11.55 -5.18 7.60
C ILE A 39 12.71 -4.30 7.15
N VAL A 40 12.56 -3.58 6.04
CA VAL A 40 13.58 -2.67 5.52
C VAL A 40 13.88 -1.57 6.54
N TYR A 41 12.84 -0.98 7.14
CA TYR A 41 12.98 0.03 8.19
C TYR A 41 13.71 -0.53 9.42
N PHE A 42 13.32 -1.72 9.89
CA PHE A 42 13.96 -2.37 11.03
C PHE A 42 15.44 -2.67 10.77
N ILE A 43 15.79 -3.17 9.59
CA ILE A 43 17.18 -3.42 9.19
C ILE A 43 17.96 -2.10 9.18
N LEU A 44 17.39 -1.05 8.59
CA LEU A 44 18.02 0.26 8.52
C LEU A 44 18.29 0.82 9.93
N MET A 45 17.30 0.77 10.81
CA MET A 45 17.43 1.22 12.20
C MET A 45 18.38 0.33 13.01
N SER A 46 18.49 -0.96 12.71
CA SER A 46 19.44 -1.86 13.37
C SER A 46 20.89 -1.65 12.92
N CYS A 47 21.10 -1.03 11.76
CA CYS A 47 22.45 -0.73 11.26
C CYS A 47 22.96 0.64 11.71
N ILE A 48 22.06 1.60 11.94
CA ILE A 48 22.43 3.01 12.13
C ILE A 48 21.84 3.62 13.40
N GLY A 49 20.69 3.12 13.86
CA GLY A 49 19.93 3.70 14.96
C GLY A 49 20.52 3.37 16.32
N MET A 50 20.80 4.40 17.12
CA MET A 50 21.33 4.24 18.48
C MET A 50 20.67 5.22 19.44
N TYR A 51 20.59 4.83 20.71
CA TYR A 51 20.26 5.76 21.78
C TYR A 51 21.41 6.76 21.99
N VAL A 52 21.04 8.02 22.12
CA VAL A 52 21.98 9.09 22.46
C VAL A 52 22.57 8.80 23.84
N GLY A 53 23.90 8.67 23.93
CA GLY A 53 24.61 8.45 25.18
C GLY A 53 24.79 6.98 25.60
N THR A 54 24.46 6.00 24.74
CA THR A 54 24.78 4.58 24.98
C THR A 54 26.02 4.12 24.23
N GLU A 55 26.67 3.07 24.70
CA GLU A 55 27.77 2.42 23.98
C GLU A 55 27.30 1.85 22.63
N ASP A 56 28.17 1.97 21.62
CA ASP A 56 27.95 1.44 20.27
C ASP A 56 28.07 -0.09 20.26
N THR A 57 26.99 -0.75 20.67
CA THR A 57 26.90 -2.21 20.72
C THR A 57 25.71 -2.68 19.90
N ILE A 58 25.88 -3.80 19.18
CA ILE A 58 24.84 -4.42 18.34
C ILE A 58 23.52 -4.61 19.12
N ILE A 59 23.61 -4.92 20.41
CA ILE A 59 22.44 -5.11 21.27
C ILE A 59 21.63 -3.81 21.41
N ASN A 60 22.30 -2.67 21.56
CA ASN A 60 21.63 -1.37 21.69
C ASN A 60 20.97 -0.95 20.37
N HIS A 61 21.62 -1.21 19.22
CA HIS A 61 21.01 -0.96 17.91
C HIS A 61 19.75 -1.80 17.69
N ILE A 62 19.79 -3.10 18.02
CA ILE A 62 18.62 -3.98 17.87
C ILE A 62 17.47 -3.55 18.79
N LYS A 63 17.77 -3.14 20.03
CA LYS A 63 16.76 -2.62 20.96
C LYS A 63 16.12 -1.34 20.44
N PHE A 64 16.96 -0.40 19.99
CA PHE A 64 16.51 0.85 19.39
C PHE A 64 15.61 0.59 18.18
N ALA A 65 16.06 -0.26 17.26
CA ALA A 65 15.28 -0.63 16.08
C ALA A 65 13.95 -1.30 16.42
N GLY A 66 13.92 -2.15 17.47
CA GLY A 66 12.70 -2.78 17.96
C GLY A 66 11.69 -1.76 18.49
N GLU A 67 12.14 -0.80 19.30
CA GLU A 67 11.27 0.26 19.82
C GLU A 67 10.76 1.19 18.72
N GLU A 68 11.64 1.67 17.84
CA GLU A 68 11.27 2.53 16.70
C GLU A 68 10.30 1.83 15.75
N THR A 69 10.52 0.55 15.49
CA THR A 69 9.61 -0.24 14.64
C THR A 69 8.25 -0.43 15.31
N GLY A 70 8.23 -0.61 16.64
CA GLY A 70 7.00 -0.63 17.43
C GLY A 70 6.22 0.69 17.35
N GLN A 71 6.92 1.82 17.50
CA GLN A 71 6.33 3.15 17.36
C GLN A 71 5.81 3.41 15.95
N LEU A 72 6.56 2.99 14.92
CA LEU A 72 6.13 3.05 13.52
C LEU A 72 4.83 2.26 13.34
N PHE A 73 4.74 1.03 13.85
CA PHE A 73 3.54 0.21 13.74
C PHE A 73 2.30 0.88 14.36
N ILE A 74 2.45 1.46 15.56
CA ILE A 74 1.38 2.22 16.23
C ILE A 74 0.96 3.43 15.38
N SER A 75 1.94 4.18 14.88
CA SER A 75 1.70 5.36 14.03
C SER A 75 0.99 5.01 12.72
N LEU A 76 1.29 3.85 12.14
CA LEU A 76 0.59 3.35 10.95
C LEU A 76 -0.86 3.00 11.26
N PHE A 77 -1.12 2.35 12.39
CA PHE A 77 -2.49 2.05 12.81
C PHE A 77 -3.31 3.33 13.04
N ASP A 78 -2.71 4.34 13.68
CA ASP A 78 -3.35 5.64 13.87
C ASP A 78 -3.56 6.39 12.55
N SER A 79 -2.61 6.31 11.62
CA SER A 79 -2.73 6.92 10.28
C SER A 79 -3.87 6.28 9.49
N ILE A 80 -3.99 4.94 9.51
CA ILE A 80 -5.12 4.22 8.92
C ILE A 80 -6.44 4.68 9.53
N LYS A 81 -6.50 4.77 10.87
CA LYS A 81 -7.71 5.26 11.56
C LYS A 81 -8.06 6.70 11.17
N GLN A 82 -7.07 7.58 11.04
CA GLN A 82 -7.27 8.96 10.61
C GLN A 82 -7.78 9.05 9.16
N LEU A 83 -7.28 8.18 8.28
CA LEU A 83 -7.73 8.05 6.89
C LEU A 83 -9.22 7.72 6.81
N PHE A 84 -9.69 6.73 7.59
CA PHE A 84 -11.11 6.38 7.64
C PHE A 84 -12.00 7.44 8.32
N THR A 85 -11.43 8.29 9.17
CA THR A 85 -12.17 9.41 9.78
C THR A 85 -12.16 10.69 8.93
N GLY A 86 -11.56 10.66 7.73
CA GLY A 86 -11.54 11.78 6.78
C GLY A 86 -10.67 12.96 7.22
N LYS A 87 -9.74 12.74 8.17
CA LYS A 87 -8.84 13.78 8.68
C LYS A 87 -7.61 14.01 7.81
N ILE A 88 -7.36 13.12 6.85
CA ILE A 88 -6.24 13.20 5.90
C ILE A 88 -6.78 13.77 4.60
N GLY A 89 -6.37 15.01 4.28
CA GLY A 89 -6.76 15.70 3.06
C GLY A 89 -5.96 15.23 1.83
N VAL A 90 -6.51 15.46 0.64
CA VAL A 90 -5.84 15.16 -0.65
C VAL A 90 -4.51 15.92 -0.77
N ASP A 91 -4.37 17.05 -0.09
CA ASP A 91 -3.15 17.88 -0.09
C ASP A 91 -1.93 17.20 0.56
N GLN A 92 -2.18 16.14 1.35
CA GLN A 92 -1.14 15.32 1.99
C GLN A 92 -0.74 14.12 1.15
N MET A 93 -1.41 13.88 0.01
CA MET A 93 -1.03 12.83 -0.93
C MET A 93 0.08 13.33 -1.84
N MET A 94 1.11 12.51 -2.02
CA MET A 94 2.25 12.81 -2.89
C MET A 94 2.05 12.11 -4.24
N GLY A 95 2.15 12.85 -5.34
CA GLY A 95 2.06 12.30 -6.68
C GLY A 95 3.40 11.71 -7.16
N PRO A 96 3.42 11.12 -8.38
CA PRO A 96 4.65 10.60 -8.99
C PRO A 96 5.77 11.64 -9.09
N VAL A 97 5.43 12.91 -9.38
CA VAL A 97 6.41 14.00 -9.47
C VAL A 97 6.94 14.36 -8.09
N GLY A 98 6.09 14.51 -7.07
CA GLY A 98 6.54 14.74 -5.70
C GLY A 98 7.45 13.61 -5.19
N ILE A 99 7.14 12.33 -5.49
CA ILE A 99 8.01 11.20 -5.15
C ILE A 99 9.37 11.35 -5.85
N SER A 100 9.37 11.67 -7.15
CA SER A 100 10.63 11.85 -7.90
C SER A 100 11.50 12.97 -7.34
N GLU A 101 10.89 14.04 -6.84
CA GLU A 101 11.61 15.15 -6.21
C GLU A 101 12.25 14.73 -4.88
N VAL A 102 11.52 14.02 -4.02
CA VAL A 102 12.05 13.52 -2.75
C VAL A 102 13.19 12.53 -2.99
N VAL A 103 13.04 11.64 -3.97
CA VAL A 103 14.12 10.73 -4.41
C VAL A 103 15.33 11.53 -4.91
N ALA A 104 15.13 12.57 -5.70
CA ALA A 104 16.23 13.39 -6.23
C ALA A 104 16.99 14.19 -5.16
N LYS A 105 16.34 14.54 -4.05
CA LYS A 105 16.94 15.25 -2.91
C LYS A 105 17.60 14.34 -1.88
N THR A 106 17.44 13.03 -2.03
CA THR A 106 17.96 12.02 -1.11
C THR A 106 19.49 11.98 -1.14
N ASN A 107 20.13 12.11 0.02
CA ASN A 107 21.57 12.08 0.17
C ASN A 107 22.05 10.70 0.64
N GLY A 108 22.58 9.93 -0.30
CA GLY A 108 23.19 8.63 -0.03
C GLY A 108 22.19 7.48 0.12
N ILE A 109 22.73 6.28 0.31
CA ILE A 109 21.95 5.04 0.28
C ILE A 109 21.03 4.87 1.50
N GLN A 110 21.40 5.47 2.64
CA GLN A 110 20.62 5.39 3.87
C GLN A 110 19.27 6.10 3.73
N GLU A 111 19.27 7.36 3.31
CA GLU A 111 18.04 8.12 3.09
C GLU A 111 17.19 7.47 1.97
N PHE A 112 17.84 6.88 0.96
CA PHE A 112 17.15 6.18 -0.11
C PHE A 112 16.43 4.92 0.40
N ILE A 113 17.09 4.09 1.20
CA ILE A 113 16.50 2.90 1.81
C ILE A 113 15.37 3.29 2.78
N TYR A 114 15.55 4.39 3.54
CA TYR A 114 14.49 4.94 4.38
C TYR A 114 13.26 5.32 3.54
N LEU A 115 13.46 6.08 2.46
CA LEU A 115 12.39 6.49 1.56
C LEU A 115 11.69 5.29 0.93
N LEU A 116 12.45 4.28 0.51
CA LEU A 116 11.91 3.02 -0.03
C LEU A 116 11.04 2.29 1.00
N SER A 117 11.44 2.27 2.28
CA SER A 117 10.64 1.70 3.36
C SER A 117 9.29 2.43 3.53
N VAL A 118 9.32 3.77 3.54
CA VAL A 118 8.14 4.62 3.70
C VAL A 118 7.19 4.49 2.51
N ILE A 119 7.72 4.50 1.28
CA ILE A 119 6.92 4.31 0.05
C ILE A 119 6.26 2.94 0.05
N SER A 120 6.98 1.88 0.41
CA SER A 120 6.42 0.52 0.45
C SER A 120 5.27 0.40 1.45
N ILE A 121 5.45 0.95 2.66
CA ILE A 121 4.39 0.97 3.67
C ILE A 121 3.19 1.79 3.17
N SER A 122 3.43 2.97 2.61
CA SER A 122 2.38 3.84 2.06
C SER A 122 1.58 3.15 0.96
N LEU A 123 2.25 2.45 0.04
CA LEU A 123 1.60 1.69 -1.04
C LEU A 123 0.75 0.54 -0.47
N GLY A 124 1.27 -0.19 0.52
CA GLY A 124 0.53 -1.24 1.21
C GLY A 124 -0.72 -0.71 1.92
N VAL A 125 -0.61 0.41 2.66
CA VAL A 125 -1.75 1.06 3.32
C VAL A 125 -2.77 1.57 2.30
N THR A 126 -2.31 2.25 1.25
CA THR A 126 -3.17 2.79 0.19
C THR A 126 -3.91 1.67 -0.53
N ASN A 127 -3.24 0.54 -0.82
CA ASN A 127 -3.87 -0.61 -1.46
C ASN A 127 -4.96 -1.26 -0.59
N LEU A 128 -4.96 -1.09 0.73
CA LEU A 128 -6.05 -1.58 1.60
C LEU A 128 -7.29 -0.68 1.58
N LEU A 129 -7.22 0.50 0.95
CA LEU A 129 -8.38 1.39 0.86
C LEU A 129 -9.51 0.75 0.04
N PRO A 130 -10.78 0.99 0.43
CA PRO A 130 -11.96 0.48 -0.28
C PRO A 130 -12.25 1.29 -1.56
N ILE A 131 -11.23 1.51 -2.38
CA ILE A 131 -11.31 2.26 -3.65
C ILE A 131 -11.26 1.26 -4.81
N PRO A 132 -12.21 1.31 -5.76
CA PRO A 132 -12.17 0.46 -6.94
C PRO A 132 -10.85 0.61 -7.71
N ALA A 133 -10.36 -0.49 -8.30
CA ALA A 133 -9.02 -0.68 -8.89
C ALA A 133 -7.85 -0.92 -7.91
N LEU A 134 -8.02 -0.68 -6.61
CA LEU A 134 -7.06 -1.12 -5.58
C LEU A 134 -7.46 -2.50 -4.99
N ASP A 135 -6.51 -3.13 -4.30
CA ASP A 135 -6.71 -4.44 -3.65
C ASP A 135 -7.90 -4.41 -2.67
N GLY A 136 -8.03 -3.36 -1.86
CA GLY A 136 -9.09 -3.14 -0.89
C GLY A 136 -10.47 -2.95 -1.55
N GLY A 137 -10.52 -2.35 -2.74
CA GLY A 137 -11.74 -2.30 -3.55
C GLY A 137 -12.19 -3.69 -4.02
N LYS A 138 -11.24 -4.56 -4.39
CA LYS A 138 -11.55 -5.95 -4.73
C LYS A 138 -11.97 -6.76 -3.51
N ILE A 139 -11.35 -6.53 -2.36
CA ILE A 139 -11.79 -7.11 -1.07
C ILE A 139 -13.23 -6.68 -0.75
N LEU A 140 -13.58 -5.40 -0.95
CA LEU A 140 -14.94 -4.90 -0.76
C LEU A 140 -15.95 -5.62 -1.64
N ILE A 141 -15.63 -5.81 -2.92
CA ILE A 141 -16.45 -6.58 -3.88
C ILE A 141 -16.65 -8.02 -3.40
N LEU A 142 -15.60 -8.69 -2.92
CA LEU A 142 -15.67 -10.04 -2.37
C LEU A 142 -16.50 -10.12 -1.09
N ILE A 143 -16.43 -9.10 -0.23
CA ILE A 143 -17.28 -9.00 0.96
C ILE A 143 -18.75 -8.88 0.54
N ILE A 144 -19.06 -8.04 -0.45
CA ILE A 144 -20.41 -7.90 -1.01
C ILE A 144 -20.88 -9.24 -1.60
N GLU A 145 -20.02 -9.98 -2.29
CA GLU A 145 -20.31 -11.33 -2.81
C GLU A 145 -20.62 -12.31 -1.68
N ALA A 146 -19.83 -12.30 -0.59
CA ALA A 146 -20.04 -13.15 0.58
C ALA A 146 -21.40 -12.89 1.25
N ILE A 147 -21.78 -11.61 1.38
CA ILE A 147 -23.07 -11.20 1.96
C ILE A 147 -24.22 -11.63 1.04
N ARG A 148 -24.09 -11.41 -0.28
CA ARG A 148 -25.14 -11.75 -1.26
C ARG A 148 -25.24 -13.25 -1.55
N ARG A 149 -24.23 -14.04 -1.18
CA ARG A 149 -24.08 -15.47 -1.49
C ARG A 149 -24.21 -15.80 -2.98
N LYS A 150 -24.00 -14.81 -3.85
CA LYS A 150 -24.10 -14.92 -5.31
C LYS A 150 -22.99 -14.10 -5.94
N PRO A 151 -22.30 -14.63 -6.97
CA PRO A 151 -21.27 -13.89 -7.68
C PRO A 151 -21.85 -12.61 -8.29
N LEU A 152 -21.07 -11.54 -8.29
CA LEU A 152 -21.39 -10.33 -9.04
C LEU A 152 -21.26 -10.61 -10.54
N ASN A 153 -22.02 -9.85 -11.34
CA ASN A 153 -21.91 -9.94 -12.79
C ASN A 153 -20.50 -9.47 -13.20
N GLU A 154 -19.80 -10.29 -13.98
CA GLU A 154 -18.43 -10.02 -14.44
C GLU A 154 -18.32 -8.67 -15.16
N LYS A 155 -19.29 -8.35 -16.03
CA LYS A 155 -19.35 -7.04 -16.72
C LYS A 155 -19.46 -5.87 -15.74
N PHE A 156 -20.16 -6.07 -14.62
CA PHE A 156 -20.30 -5.05 -13.59
C PHE A 156 -19.02 -4.88 -12.76
N GLU A 157 -18.34 -5.98 -12.41
CA GLU A 157 -17.04 -5.93 -11.72
C GLU A 157 -15.98 -5.21 -12.58
N ILE A 158 -15.89 -5.57 -13.86
CA ILE A 158 -14.97 -4.94 -14.82
C ILE A 158 -15.27 -3.44 -14.95
N ASN A 159 -16.54 -3.06 -15.12
CA ASN A 159 -16.92 -1.65 -15.25
C ASN A 159 -16.59 -0.85 -13.99
N ILE A 160 -16.80 -1.41 -12.79
CA ILE A 160 -16.42 -0.76 -11.52
C ILE A 160 -14.91 -0.58 -11.43
N GLN A 161 -14.13 -1.60 -11.79
CA GLN A 161 -12.67 -1.52 -11.78
C GLN A 161 -12.16 -0.48 -12.78
N LEU A 162 -12.69 -0.46 -14.01
CA LEU A 162 -12.32 0.52 -15.04
C LEU A 162 -12.68 1.96 -14.61
N LEU A 163 -13.85 2.14 -14.00
CA LEU A 163 -14.26 3.44 -13.47
C LEU A 163 -13.30 3.89 -12.36
N GLY A 164 -12.98 3.00 -11.41
CA GLY A 164 -12.00 3.25 -10.35
C GLY A 164 -10.64 3.64 -10.89
N PHE A 165 -10.13 2.86 -11.85
CA PHE A 165 -8.85 3.09 -12.48
C PHE A 165 -8.82 4.45 -13.20
N SER A 166 -9.89 4.80 -13.91
CA SER A 166 -10.02 6.10 -14.58
C SER A 166 -10.02 7.26 -13.58
N LEU A 167 -10.72 7.11 -12.46
CA LEU A 167 -10.71 8.10 -11.37
C LEU A 167 -9.33 8.23 -10.73
N LEU A 168 -8.61 7.13 -10.52
CA LEU A 168 -7.24 7.14 -10.00
C LEU A 168 -6.27 7.84 -10.97
N ILE A 169 -6.39 7.62 -12.27
CA ILE A 169 -5.59 8.34 -13.27
C ILE A 169 -5.90 9.84 -13.22
N ALA A 170 -7.18 10.22 -13.20
CA ALA A 170 -7.58 11.61 -13.12
C ALA A 170 -7.04 12.28 -11.84
N LEU A 171 -7.13 11.59 -10.69
CA LEU A 171 -6.56 12.04 -9.42
C LEU A 171 -5.04 12.14 -9.49
N SER A 172 -4.35 11.16 -10.09
CA SER A 172 -2.90 11.18 -10.27
C SER A 172 -2.45 12.38 -11.10
N ILE A 173 -3.16 12.70 -12.19
CA ILE A 173 -2.89 13.89 -13.01
C ILE A 173 -3.12 15.16 -12.19
N TYR A 174 -4.21 15.24 -11.42
CA TYR A 174 -4.52 16.38 -10.56
C TYR A 174 -3.43 16.63 -9.50
N ILE A 175 -3.03 15.58 -8.78
CA ILE A 175 -1.97 15.67 -7.76
C ILE A 175 -0.64 16.00 -8.42
N THR A 176 -0.32 15.39 -9.56
CA THR A 176 0.91 15.69 -10.32
C THR A 176 0.96 17.15 -10.75
N TYR A 177 -0.15 17.71 -11.22
CA TYR A 177 -0.22 19.12 -11.55
C TYR A 177 0.05 20.00 -10.31
N HIS A 178 -0.54 19.64 -9.17
CA HIS A 178 -0.31 20.33 -7.91
C HIS A 178 1.15 20.22 -7.43
N ASP A 179 1.80 19.06 -7.61
CA ASP A 179 3.22 18.86 -7.33
C ASP A 179 4.07 19.80 -8.21
N ILE A 180 3.81 19.85 -9.52
CA ILE A 180 4.55 20.73 -10.45
C ILE A 180 4.41 22.20 -10.05
N VAL A 181 3.19 22.67 -9.77
CA VAL A 181 2.95 24.08 -9.34
C VAL A 181 3.58 24.40 -7.98
N ARG A 182 3.74 23.40 -7.11
CA ARG A 182 4.43 23.58 -5.82
C ARG A 182 5.95 23.67 -5.99
N ILE A 183 6.50 22.98 -6.99
CA ILE A 183 7.94 22.87 -7.24
C ILE A 183 8.50 24.04 -8.06
N PHE A 184 7.75 24.55 -9.04
CA PHE A 184 8.15 25.63 -9.95
C PHE A 184 7.45 26.94 -9.61
#